data_AF-A0A9D6Z1X2-F1
#
_entry.id   AF-A0A9D6Z1X2-F1
#
_cell.length_a   1.000
_cell.length_b   1.000
_cell.length_c   1.000
_cell.angle_alpha   90.00
_cell.angle_beta   90.00
_cell.angle_gamma   90.00
#
_symmetry.space_group_name_H-M   'P 1'
#
loop_
_entity.id
_entity.type
_entity.pdbx_description
1 polymer ?
#
loop_
_entity_poly.entity_id
_entity_poly.type
_entity_poly.pdbx_seq_one_letter_code
_entity_poly.pdbx_strand_id
1 'polypeptide(L)' 'MSTVEQMKTVQENEIPEMPTERTDLVPIFIMGKRYNVPSTLTIQKAFEYAGY' A
#
# COMPACT_ATOMS: atom_id res chain seq x y z
N MET A 1 27.72 43.07 -12.56
CA MET A 1 26.29 43.34 -12.28
C MET A 1 25.47 42.92 -13.49
N SER A 2 24.97 41.68 -13.47
CA SER A 2 23.76 41.25 -14.18
C SER A 2 23.24 40.07 -13.38
N THR A 3 22.54 40.42 -12.30
CA THR A 3 21.93 39.51 -11.36
C THR A 3 20.82 38.76 -12.08
N VAL A 4 21.04 37.49 -12.44
CA VAL A 4 20.16 36.32 -12.22
C VAL A 4 20.57 35.15 -13.14
N GLU A 5 21.64 34.46 -12.76
CA GLU A 5 22.04 33.13 -13.26
C GLU A 5 21.14 31.98 -12.75
N GLN A 6 19.89 32.24 -12.36
CA GLN A 6 19.09 31.21 -11.68
C GLN A 6 17.69 31.16 -12.25
N MET A 7 17.50 30.28 -13.24
CA MET A 7 16.33 29.38 -13.32
C MET A 7 16.46 28.41 -14.50
N LYS A 8 17.58 27.68 -14.55
CA LYS A 8 17.65 26.34 -15.16
C LYS A 8 17.65 25.35 -14.00
N THR A 9 16.47 24.85 -13.62
CA THR A 9 16.23 23.59 -12.87
C THR A 9 14.77 23.58 -12.50
N VAL A 10 13.94 22.93 -13.31
CA VAL A 10 12.81 22.14 -12.79
C VAL A 10 12.84 20.84 -13.59
N GLN A 11 13.74 19.95 -13.16
CA GLN A 11 13.69 18.53 -13.50
C GLN A 11 12.47 17.91 -12.80
N GLU A 12 11.81 17.01 -13.53
CA GLU A 12 11.28 15.72 -13.06
C GLU A 12 10.32 15.74 -11.87
N ASN A 13 9.06 15.35 -12.11
CA ASN A 13 8.20 14.76 -11.09
C ASN A 13 7.41 13.64 -11.76
N GLU A 14 8.13 12.54 -11.95
CA GLU A 14 7.75 11.18 -11.61
C GLU A 14 6.23 10.95 -11.48
N ILE A 15 5.71 10.14 -12.40
CA ILE A 15 4.42 9.45 -12.27
C ILE A 15 4.36 8.92 -10.84
N PRO A 16 3.40 9.32 -10.00
CA PRO A 16 3.33 8.80 -8.65
C PRO A 16 3.17 7.28 -8.78
N GLU A 17 4.23 6.57 -8.43
CA GLU A 17 4.23 5.13 -8.24
C GLU A 17 3.09 4.88 -7.26
N MET A 18 1.96 4.39 -7.76
CA MET A 18 0.88 3.94 -6.89
C MET A 18 1.56 2.94 -5.96
N PRO A 19 1.55 3.17 -4.63
CA PRO A 19 2.16 2.23 -3.72
C PRO A 19 1.40 0.94 -3.95
N THR A 20 2.05 0.00 -4.63
CA THR A 20 1.65 -1.39 -4.66
C THR A 20 1.97 -1.86 -3.26
N GLU A 21 1.09 -1.48 -2.31
CA GLU A 21 1.09 -1.97 -0.96
C GLU A 21 1.09 -3.48 -1.11
N ARG A 22 2.26 -4.08 -0.90
CA ARG A 22 2.45 -5.51 -0.92
C ARG A 22 1.59 -6.03 0.20
N THR A 23 0.35 -6.37 -0.14
CA THR A 23 -0.63 -6.84 0.81
C THR A 23 -0.22 -8.28 1.05
N ASP A 24 0.69 -8.49 1.99
CA ASP A 24 1.13 -9.82 2.36
C ASP A 24 -0.10 -10.56 2.89
N LEU A 25 -0.61 -11.50 2.10
CA LEU A 25 -1.79 -12.28 2.44
C LEU A 25 -1.37 -13.48 3.29
N VAL A 26 -1.92 -13.54 4.51
CA VAL A 26 -1.69 -14.62 5.46
C VAL A 26 -2.90 -15.54 5.48
N PRO A 27 -2.70 -16.87 5.45
CA PRO A 27 -3.80 -17.81 5.59
C PRO A 27 -4.26 -17.95 7.04
N ILE A 28 -5.57 -17.81 7.26
CA ILE A 28 -6.25 -18.10 8.52
C ILE A 28 -7.31 -19.20 8.31
N PHE A 29 -7.66 -19.91 9.38
CA PHE A 29 -8.66 -20.98 9.34
C PHE A 29 -9.85 -20.63 10.22
N ILE A 30 -11.01 -20.40 9.59
CA ILE A 30 -12.26 -20.11 10.28
C ILE A 30 -13.21 -21.27 10.03
N MET A 31 -13.66 -21.95 11.09
CA MET A 31 -14.56 -23.10 11.01
C MET A 31 -14.08 -24.21 10.05
N GLY A 32 -12.76 -24.44 9.98
CA GLY A 32 -12.15 -25.44 9.09
C GLY A 32 -11.97 -25.00 7.63
N LYS A 33 -12.39 -23.79 7.26
CA LYS A 33 -12.16 -23.20 5.92
C LYS A 33 -10.97 -22.24 5.93
N ARG A 34 -10.17 -22.26 4.87
CA ARG A 34 -8.98 -21.40 4.69
C ARG A 34 -9.37 -20.09 4.03
N TYR A 35 -9.03 -18.97 4.67
CA TYR A 35 -9.21 -17.61 4.14
C TYR A 35 -7.85 -16.92 4.07
N ASN A 36 -7.59 -16.21 2.98
CA ASN A 36 -6.40 -15.36 2.86
C ASN A 36 -6.80 -13.95 3.25
N VAL A 37 -6.16 -13.42 4.28
CA VAL A 37 -6.42 -12.06 4.79
C VAL A 37 -5.14 -11.25 4.81
N PRO A 38 -5.19 -9.93 4.60
CA PRO A 38 -4.03 -9.06 4.79
C PRO A 38 -3.41 -9.23 6.17
N SER A 39 -2.07 -9.30 6.23
CA SER A 39 -1.29 -9.40 7.46
C SER A 39 -1.47 -8.20 8.41
N THR A 40 -1.94 -7.08 7.89
CA THR A 40 -2.19 -5.84 8.63
C THR A 40 -3.53 -5.83 9.37
N LEU A 41 -4.42 -6.78 9.09
CA LEU A 41 -5.73 -6.85 9.75
C LEU A 41 -5.65 -7.56 11.09
N THR A 42 -6.43 -7.06 12.05
CA THR A 42 -6.68 -7.75 13.31
C THR A 42 -7.59 -8.96 13.08
N ILE A 43 -7.60 -9.91 14.01
CA ILE A 43 -8.46 -11.11 13.92
C ILE A 43 -9.93 -10.71 13.71
N GLN A 44 -10.44 -9.71 14.43
CA GLN A 44 -11.81 -9.21 14.26
C GLN A 44 -12.10 -8.78 12.81
N LYS A 45 -11.28 -7.88 12.26
CA LYS A 45 -11.43 -7.42 10.87
C LYS A 45 -11.18 -8.53 9.85
N ALA A 46 -10.37 -9.52 10.20
CA ALA A 46 -10.13 -10.68 9.36
C ALA A 46 -11.37 -11.61 9.27
N PHE A 47 -12.15 -11.73 10.36
CA PHE A 47 -13.46 -12.39 10.33
C PHE A 47 -14.44 -11.62 9.44
N GLU A 48 -14.53 -10.29 9.61
CA GLU A 48 -15.36 -9.43 8.76
C GLU A 48 -14.96 -9.54 7.27
N TYR A 49 -13.65 -9.54 6.99
CA TYR A 49 -13.11 -9.71 5.64
C TYR A 49 -13.41 -11.09 5.04
N ALA A 50 -13.47 -12.13 5.89
CA ALA A 50 -13.87 -13.47 5.50
C ALA A 50 -15.40 -13.63 5.34
N GLY A 51 -16.20 -12.61 5.66
CA GLY A 51 -17.66 -12.61 5.55
C GLY A 51 -18.39 -13.16 6.77
N TYR A 52 -17.77 -13.07 7.96
CA TYR A 52 -18.35 -13.43 9.26
C TYR A 52 -18.72 -12.21 10.11
#